data_AF-A0A7V3VYP5-F1
#
_entry.id   AF-A0A7V3VYP5-F1
#
_cell.length_a   1.000
_cell.length_b   1.000
_cell.length_c   1.000
_cell.angle_alpha   90.00
_cell.angle_beta   90.00
_cell.angle_gamma   90.00
#
_symmetry.space_group_name_H-M   'P 1'
#
loop_
_entity.id
_entity.type
_entity.pdbx_description
1 polymer ?
#
loop_
_entity_poly.entity_id
_entity_poly.type
_entity_poly.pdbx_seq_one_letter_code
_entity_poly.pdbx_strand_id
1 'polypeptide(L)'
;MLDAAFIREHLDAVKANCRNRNVKADVDRVVQLDDERKRLIQQTQLIQQRQNEVSKLIPKEKDPARKQELIAEGKRLREEVAGLEKQLKEVQEQLHAVLL
;
A
#
# COMPACT_ATOMS: atom_id res chain seq x y z
N MET A 1 4.26 19.30 8.65
CA MET A 1 5.12 18.13 8.37
C MET A 1 5.56 18.20 6.92
N LEU A 2 6.83 17.92 6.62
CA LEU A 2 7.28 17.78 5.23
C LEU A 2 6.60 16.55 4.62
N ASP A 3 6.19 16.64 3.35
CA ASP A 3 5.69 15.48 2.62
C ASP A 3 6.85 14.51 2.32
N ALA A 4 6.59 13.21 2.36
CA ALA A 4 7.55 12.19 1.95
C ALA A 4 8.05 12.40 0.50
N ALA A 5 7.23 13.02 -0.36
CA ALA A 5 7.66 13.45 -1.70
C ALA A 5 8.81 14.47 -1.64
N PHE A 6 8.65 15.52 -0.83
CA PHE A 6 9.66 16.56 -0.64
C PHE A 6 10.93 16.00 0.03
N ILE A 7 10.76 15.11 1.02
CA ILE A 7 11.87 14.46 1.71
C ILE A 7 12.70 13.61 0.74
N ARG A 8 12.06 12.92 -0.20
CA ARG A 8 12.75 12.16 -1.24
C ARG A 8 13.53 13.06 -2.19
N GLU A 9 12.91 14.15 -2.66
CA GLU A 9 13.52 15.08 -3.62
C GLU A 9 14.70 15.87 -3.01
N HIS A 10 14.65 16.14 -1.70
CA HIS A 10 15.65 16.93 -0.99
C HIS A 10 16.34 16.15 0.14
N LEU A 11 16.53 14.84 -0.04
CA LEU A 11 17.00 13.93 1.01
C LEU A 11 18.25 14.43 1.74
N ASP A 12 19.26 14.88 0.99
CA ASP A 12 20.52 15.36 1.56
C ASP A 12 20.35 16.69 2.30
N ALA A 13 19.53 17.60 1.77
CA ALA A 13 19.25 18.88 2.42
C ALA A 13 18.45 18.69 3.71
N VAL A 14 17.50 17.75 3.73
CA VAL A 14 16.73 17.40 4.93
C VAL A 14 17.64 16.75 5.97
N LYS A 15 18.49 15.78 5.59
CA LYS A 15 19.49 15.17 6.48
C LYS A 15 20.44 16.19 7.07
N ALA A 16 20.95 17.12 6.25
CA ALA A 16 21.82 18.20 6.70
C ALA A 16 21.09 19.13 7.68
N ASN A 17 19.83 19.48 7.41
CA ASN A 17 19.02 20.30 8.32
C ASN A 17 18.79 19.60 9.67
N CYS A 18 18.46 18.30 9.66
CA CYS A 18 18.30 17.50 10.87
C CYS A 18 19.58 17.48 11.70
N ARG A 19 20.74 17.28 11.07
CA ARG A 19 22.06 17.35 11.73
C ARG A 19 22.34 18.73 12.32
N ASN A 20 22.13 19.79 11.54
CA ASN A 20 22.39 21.17 11.97
C ASN A 20 21.50 21.60 13.15
N ARG A 21 20.30 21.01 13.27
CA ARG A 21 19.34 21.30 14.34
C ARG A 21 19.39 20.30 15.50
N ASN A 22 20.33 19.36 15.51
CA ASN A 22 20.41 18.25 16.46
C ASN A 22 19.08 17.46 16.59
N VAL A 23 18.33 17.34 15.49
CA VAL A 23 17.11 16.54 15.43
C VAL A 23 17.48 15.13 14.94
N LYS A 24 17.12 14.11 15.73
CA LYS A 24 17.20 12.71 15.29
C LYS A 24 15.94 12.35 14.50
N ALA A 25 16.01 12.53 13.19
CA ALA A 25 14.99 12.02 12.26
C ALA A 25 15.63 10.96 11.36
N ASP A 26 14.99 9.81 11.22
CA ASP A 26 15.42 8.76 10.31
C ASP A 26 14.83 9.01 8.91
N VAL A 27 15.47 9.93 8.20
CA VAL A 27 15.01 10.40 6.88
C VAL A 27 15.03 9.26 5.84
N ASP A 28 15.97 8.33 5.97
CA ASP A 28 16.05 7.15 5.10
C ASP A 28 14.87 6.20 5.34
N ARG A 29 14.49 5.99 6.62
CA ARG A 29 13.33 5.18 6.97
C ARG A 29 12.02 5.78 6.45
N VAL A 30 11.89 7.10 6.42
CA VAL A 30 10.72 7.78 5.83
C VAL A 30 10.57 7.42 4.35
N VAL A 31 11.67 7.48 3.58
CA VAL A 31 11.64 7.15 2.14
C VAL A 31 11.25 5.69 1.92
N GLN A 32 11.83 4.77 2.70
CA GLN A 32 11.51 3.35 2.62
C GLN A 32 10.03 3.06 2.90
N LEU A 33 9.48 3.67 3.97
CA LEU A 33 8.07 3.50 4.34
C LEU A 33 7.13 4.10 3.29
N ASP A 34 7.50 5.22 2.66
CA ASP A 34 6.71 5.81 1.57
C ASP A 34 6.73 4.92 0.31
N ASP A 35 7.87 4.31 -0.02
CA ASP A 35 7.96 3.36 -1.13
C ASP A 35 7.11 2.11 -0.88
N GLU A 36 7.17 1.55 0.33
CA GLU A 36 6.35 0.42 0.74
C GLU A 36 4.85 0.77 0.69
N ARG A 37 4.47 1.94 1.21
CA ARG A 37 3.09 2.46 1.15
C ARG A 37 2.59 2.52 -0.30
N LYS A 38 3.38 3.09 -1.21
CA LYS A 38 3.01 3.22 -2.64
C LYS A 38 2.85 1.85 -3.29
N ARG A 39 3.77 0.92 -3.01
CA ARG A 39 3.71 -0.46 -3.52
C ARG A 39 2.44 -1.16 -3.04
N LEU A 40 2.11 -1.05 -1.75
CA LEU A 40 0.90 -1.65 -1.18
C LEU A 40 -0.37 -1.06 -1.81
N ILE A 41 -0.44 0.26 -2.00
CA ILE A 41 -1.56 0.92 -2.69
C ILE A 41 -1.75 0.36 -4.10
N GLN A 42 -0.66 0.26 -4.88
CA GLN A 42 -0.72 -0.27 -6.24
C GLN A 42 -1.18 -1.74 -6.28
N GLN A 43 -0.66 -2.56 -5.36
CA GLN A 43 -1.07 -3.96 -5.24
C GLN A 43 -2.55 -4.08 -4.87
N THR A 44 -3.02 -3.32 -3.87
CA THR A 44 -4.43 -3.30 -3.47
C THR A 44 -5.34 -2.91 -4.64
N GLN A 45 -4.97 -1.89 -5.40
CA GLN A 45 -5.74 -1.45 -6.58
C GLN A 45 -5.83 -2.55 -7.66
N LEU A 46 -4.71 -3.23 -7.95
CA LEU A 46 -4.68 -4.32 -8.93
C LEU A 46 -5.62 -5.47 -8.53
N ILE A 47 -5.61 -5.85 -7.25
CA ILE A 47 -6.43 -6.95 -6.75
C ILE A 47 -7.91 -6.55 -6.67
N GLN A 48 -8.22 -5.32 -6.27
CA GLN A 48 -9.58 -4.78 -6.32
C GLN A 48 -10.11 -4.75 -7.75
N GLN A 49 -9.28 -4.37 -8.73
CA GLN A 49 -9.65 -4.44 -10.14
C GLN A 49 -10.01 -5.89 -10.53
N ARG A 50 -9.14 -6.85 -10.20
CA ARG A 50 -9.39 -8.28 -10.48
C ARG A 50 -10.66 -8.78 -9.78
N GLN A 51 -10.89 -8.41 -8.53
CA GLN A 51 -12.09 -8.76 -7.77
C GLN A 51 -13.36 -8.25 -8.45
N ASN A 52 -13.33 -7.01 -8.96
CA ASN A 52 -14.43 -6.41 -9.71
C ASN A 52 -14.68 -7.12 -11.04
N GLU A 53 -13.62 -7.51 -11.75
CA GLU A 53 -13.72 -8.30 -12.98
C GLU A 53 -14.35 -9.68 -12.72
N VAL A 54 -13.84 -10.42 -11.73
CA VAL A 54 -14.38 -11.72 -11.31
C VAL A 54 -15.86 -11.60 -10.93
N SER A 55 -16.24 -10.58 -10.17
CA SER A 55 -17.63 -10.34 -9.77
C SER A 55 -18.56 -10.11 -10.98
N LYS A 56 -18.05 -9.52 -12.07
CA LYS A 56 -18.80 -9.35 -13.33
C LYS A 56 -18.87 -10.62 -14.17
N LEU A 57 -17.92 -11.55 -14.00
CA LEU A 57 -17.89 -12.84 -14.71
C LEU A 57 -18.84 -13.87 -14.09
N ILE A 58 -18.95 -13.94 -12.76
CA ILE A 58 -19.81 -14.89 -12.04
C ILE A 58 -21.27 -14.97 -12.56
N PRO A 59 -22.00 -13.85 -12.79
CA PRO A 59 -23.37 -13.93 -13.30
C PRO A 59 -23.46 -14.28 -14.79
N LYS A 60 -22.37 -14.12 -15.55
CA LYS A 60 -22.30 -14.43 -16.99
C LYS A 60 -21.90 -15.89 -17.25
N GLU A 61 -21.26 -16.53 -16.27
CA GLU A 61 -20.82 -17.91 -16.37
C GLU A 61 -22.01 -18.88 -16.26
N LYS A 62 -22.10 -19.79 -17.22
CA LYS A 62 -23.17 -20.80 -17.33
C LYS A 62 -22.71 -22.16 -16.84
N ASP A 63 -21.41 -22.42 -16.88
CA ASP A 63 -20.84 -23.67 -16.36
C ASP A 63 -20.78 -23.62 -14.82
N PRO A 64 -21.48 -24.54 -14.12
CA PRO A 64 -21.50 -24.57 -12.65
C PRO A 64 -20.11 -24.80 -12.04
N ALA A 65 -19.22 -25.55 -12.70
CA ALA A 65 -17.87 -25.81 -12.19
C ALA A 65 -17.01 -24.53 -12.24
N ARG A 66 -16.96 -23.86 -13.39
CA ARG A 66 -16.25 -22.58 -13.53
C ARG A 66 -16.85 -21.48 -12.67
N LYS A 67 -18.16 -21.48 -12.48
CA LYS A 67 -18.81 -20.52 -11.58
C LYS A 67 -18.35 -20.71 -10.13
N GLN A 68 -18.20 -21.95 -9.66
CA GLN A 68 -17.65 -22.22 -8.33
C GLN A 68 -16.18 -21.77 -8.22
N GLU A 69 -15.37 -21.99 -9.26
CA GLU A 69 -13.97 -21.50 -9.30
C GLU A 69 -13.91 -19.98 -9.17
N LEU A 70 -14.72 -19.23 -9.93
CA LEU A 70 -14.80 -17.77 -9.85
C LEU A 70 -15.27 -17.28 -8.47
N ILE A 71 -16.21 -17.98 -7.84
CA ILE A 71 -16.64 -17.66 -6.46
C ILE A 71 -15.50 -17.89 -5.46
N ALA A 72 -14.73 -18.98 -5.62
CA ALA A 72 -13.58 -19.25 -4.78
C ALA A 72 -12.47 -18.22 -4.98
N GLU A 73 -12.18 -17.83 -6.24
CA GLU A 73 -11.25 -16.75 -6.58
C GLU A 73 -11.69 -15.43 -5.93
N GLY A 74 -12.96 -15.04 -6.08
CA GLY A 74 -13.49 -13.82 -5.47
C GLY A 74 -13.38 -13.77 -3.94
N LYS A 75 -13.53 -14.91 -3.26
CA LYS A 75 -13.29 -15.03 -1.81
C LYS A 75 -11.82 -14.82 -1.46
N ARG A 76 -10.90 -15.49 -2.16
CA ARG A 76 -9.45 -15.33 -1.95
C ARG A 76 -9.00 -13.89 -2.18
N LEU A 77 -9.44 -13.26 -3.26
CA LEU A 77 -9.13 -11.87 -3.56
C LEU A 77 -9.64 -10.92 -2.46
N ARG A 78 -10.78 -11.21 -1.83
CA ARG A 78 -11.30 -10.42 -0.70
C ARG A 78 -10.41 -10.53 0.53
N GLU A 79 -9.95 -11.73 0.85
CA GLU A 79 -9.02 -11.96 1.96
C GLU A 79 -7.67 -11.27 1.70
N GLU A 80 -7.19 -11.31 0.46
CA GLU A 80 -5.94 -10.67 0.06
C GLU A 80 -6.03 -9.13 0.15
N VAL A 81 -7.12 -8.53 -0.32
CA VAL A 81 -7.38 -7.08 -0.15
C VAL A 81 -7.38 -6.70 1.33
N ALA A 82 -8.10 -7.45 2.18
CA ALA A 82 -8.14 -7.16 3.61
C ALA A 82 -6.75 -7.25 4.27
N GLY A 83 -5.92 -8.21 3.84
CA GLY A 83 -4.53 -8.33 4.28
C GLY A 83 -3.67 -7.13 3.87
N LEU A 84 -3.76 -6.71 2.61
CA LEU A 84 -3.02 -5.56 2.10
C LEU A 84 -3.48 -4.23 2.73
N GLU A 85 -4.78 -4.07 2.98
CA GLU A 85 -5.31 -2.89 3.67
C GLU A 85 -4.79 -2.79 5.10
N LYS A 86 -4.68 -3.92 5.80
CA LYS A 86 -4.08 -3.97 7.13
C LYS A 86 -2.60 -3.58 7.09
N GLN A 87 -1.83 -4.15 6.17
CA GLN A 87 -0.41 -3.80 5.98
C GLN A 87 -0.24 -2.33 5.63
N LEU A 88 -1.08 -1.80 4.74
CA LEU A 88 -1.06 -0.40 4.34
C LEU A 88 -1.29 0.51 5.55
N LYS A 89 -2.25 0.16 6.42
CA LYS A 89 -2.52 0.91 7.65
C LYS A 89 -1.32 0.89 8.60
N GLU A 90 -0.71 -0.27 8.81
CA GLU A 90 0.49 -0.41 9.65
C GLU A 90 1.65 0.45 9.12
N VAL A 91 1.90 0.43 7.81
CA VAL A 91 2.94 1.25 7.17
C VAL A 91 2.62 2.74 7.27
N GLN A 92 1.35 3.13 7.14
CA GLN A 92 0.93 4.53 7.33
C GLN A 92 1.13 5.01 8.77
N GLU A 93 0.82 4.18 9.77
CA GLU A 93 1.05 4.49 11.18
C GLU A 93 2.56 4.62 11.47
N GLN A 94 3.38 3.71 10.95
CA GLN A 94 4.84 3.81 11.04
C GLN A 94 5.38 5.08 10.38
N LEU A 95 4.90 5.40 9.18
CA LEU A 95 5.33 6.60 8.45
C LEU A 95 4.95 7.87 9.22
N HIS A 96 3.75 7.90 9.82
CA HIS A 96 3.31 9.02 10.65
C HIS A 96 4.18 9.17 11.90
N ALA A 97 4.51 8.07 12.57
CA ALA A 97 5.33 8.07 13.78
C ALA A 97 6.78 8.55 13.54
N VAL A 98 7.38 8.24 12.38
CA VAL A 98 8.75 8.68 12.05
C VAL A 98 8.81 10.15 11.60
N LEU A 99 7.69 10.72 11.17
CA LEU A 99 7.59 12.11 10.74
C LEU A 99 7.23 13.10 11.86
N LEU A 100 6.78 12.61 13.02
CA LEU A 100 6.49 13.37 14.25
C LEU A 100 7.75 13.57 15.10
#